data_AF-A0A497LFL6-F1
#
_entry.id   AF-A0A497LFL6-F1
#
_cell.length_a   1.000
_cell.length_b   1.000
_cell.length_c   1.000
_cell.angle_alpha   90.00
_cell.angle_beta   90.00
_cell.angle_gamma   90.00
#
_symmetry.space_group_name_H-M   'P 1'
#
loop_
_entity.id
_entity.type
_entity.pdbx_description
1 polymer ?
#
loop_
_entity_poly.entity_id
_entity_poly.type
_entity_poly.pdbx_seq_one_letter_code
_entity_poly.pdbx_strand_id
1 'polypeptide(L)'
;MEVDVELKPTKKVIVLGYDEREARNLLYCALTYGVNRLFWADGYLMCVEVYEESFKREMDEGVFYVSHVCFARFPEYRKVVEIERGAQLPVVDASDMAVMRAILEAVREASRHRVRWRQNSEKARAY
;
A
#
# COMPACT_ATOMS: atom_id res chain seq x y z
N MET A 1 -31.29 18.44 -20.97
CA MET A 1 -30.36 17.33 -21.25
C MET A 1 -30.27 16.52 -19.97
N GLU A 2 -30.66 15.25 -20.01
CA GLU A 2 -30.36 14.33 -18.92
C GLU A 2 -28.92 13.84 -19.06
N VAL A 3 -28.22 13.77 -17.93
CA VAL A 3 -26.86 13.24 -17.84
C VAL A 3 -26.97 11.76 -17.53
N ASP A 4 -26.38 10.91 -18.37
CA ASP A 4 -26.23 9.47 -18.12
C ASP A 4 -24.97 9.19 -17.29
N VAL A 5 -25.06 8.26 -16.34
CA VAL A 5 -23.98 7.93 -15.40
C VAL A 5 -23.69 6.42 -15.44
N GLU A 6 -22.48 6.06 -15.87
CA GLU A 6 -22.00 4.67 -15.88
C GLU A 6 -21.03 4.42 -14.72
N LEU A 7 -21.29 3.39 -13.91
CA LEU A 7 -20.40 2.95 -12.82
C LEU A 7 -19.52 1.78 -13.29
N LYS A 8 -18.20 1.98 -13.33
CA LYS A 8 -17.20 0.94 -13.67
C LYS A 8 -16.27 0.66 -12.49
N PRO A 9 -16.64 -0.23 -11.55
CA PRO A 9 -15.77 -0.56 -10.44
C PRO A 9 -14.54 -1.34 -10.89
N THR A 10 -13.43 -1.17 -10.18
CA THR A 10 -12.20 -1.96 -10.34
C THR A 10 -12.50 -3.45 -10.15
N LYS A 11 -12.11 -4.28 -11.11
CA LYS A 11 -12.36 -5.74 -11.09
C LYS A 11 -11.17 -6.54 -10.57
N LYS A 12 -9.95 -6.03 -10.77
CA LYS A 12 -8.70 -6.70 -10.40
C LYS A 12 -7.65 -5.68 -10.03
N VAL A 13 -6.90 -5.95 -8.98
CA VAL A 13 -5.69 -5.19 -8.64
C VAL A 13 -4.47 -6.06 -8.89
N ILE A 14 -3.44 -5.51 -9.52
CA ILE A 14 -2.15 -6.17 -9.73
C ILE A 14 -1.08 -5.34 -9.03
N VAL A 15 -0.52 -5.90 -7.95
CA VAL A 15 0.61 -5.31 -7.23
C VAL A 15 1.90 -5.91 -7.78
N LEU A 16 2.75 -5.07 -8.39
CA LEU A 16 3.99 -5.52 -9.03
C LEU A 16 5.13 -5.73 -8.02
N GLY A 17 5.23 -4.85 -7.02
CA GLY A 17 6.23 -4.93 -5.94
C GLY A 17 5.63 -4.65 -4.57
N TYR A 18 6.18 -5.27 -3.52
CA TYR A 18 5.76 -5.01 -2.14
C TYR A 18 6.88 -5.29 -1.14
N ASP A 19 6.96 -4.47 -0.09
CA ASP A 19 7.93 -4.61 0.99
C ASP A 19 7.35 -4.22 2.36
N GLU A 20 7.58 -5.07 3.36
CA GLU A 20 7.36 -4.70 4.76
C GLU A 20 8.56 -3.87 5.25
N ARG A 21 8.30 -2.72 5.88
CA ARG A 21 9.32 -1.77 6.32
C ARG A 21 9.11 -1.38 7.77
N GLU A 22 10.17 -0.85 8.39
CA GLU A 22 10.01 -0.08 9.62
C GLU A 22 9.26 1.23 9.32
N ALA A 23 8.32 1.60 10.20
CA ALA A 23 7.48 2.79 10.01
C ALA A 23 8.30 4.06 9.78
N ARG A 24 9.39 4.26 10.53
CA ARG A 24 10.29 5.42 10.37
C ARG A 24 10.89 5.52 8.95
N ASN A 25 11.27 4.38 8.37
CA ASN A 25 11.90 4.34 7.06
C ASN A 25 10.85 4.54 5.95
N LEU A 26 9.64 4.01 6.14
CA LEU A 26 8.52 4.24 5.23
C LEU A 26 8.14 5.73 5.22
N LEU A 27 7.98 6.34 6.40
CA LEU A 27 7.65 7.76 6.55
C LEU A 27 8.69 8.66 5.91
N TYR A 28 9.97 8.47 6.23
CA TYR A 28 11.05 9.26 5.65
C TYR A 28 11.12 9.09 4.12
N CYS A 29 10.97 7.86 3.63
CA CYS A 29 10.93 7.59 2.19
C CYS A 29 9.77 8.34 1.52
N ALA A 30 8.56 8.24 2.07
CA ALA A 30 7.37 8.92 1.54
C ALA A 30 7.57 10.44 1.48
N LEU A 31 8.20 11.03 2.51
CA LEU A 31 8.55 12.44 2.51
C LEU A 31 9.53 12.79 1.38
N THR A 32 10.64 12.07 1.27
CA THR A 32 11.68 12.37 0.26
C THR A 32 11.22 12.11 -1.17
N TYR A 33 10.28 11.18 -1.37
CA TYR A 33 9.72 10.85 -2.68
C TYR A 33 8.58 11.80 -3.07
N GLY A 34 8.19 12.73 -2.19
CA GLY A 34 7.13 13.70 -2.46
C GLY A 34 5.73 13.10 -2.47
N VAL A 35 5.49 12.03 -1.70
CA VAL A 35 4.18 11.39 -1.62
C VAL A 35 3.20 12.31 -0.89
N ASN A 36 2.03 12.53 -1.47
CA ASN A 36 1.04 13.48 -0.94
C ASN A 36 0.26 12.98 0.28
N ARG A 37 0.16 11.66 0.47
CA ARG A 37 -0.57 11.02 1.57
C ARG A 37 -0.18 9.55 1.71
N LEU A 38 -0.33 9.03 2.93
CA LEU A 38 -0.27 7.61 3.21
C LEU A 38 -1.66 7.08 3.54
N PHE A 39 -1.82 5.75 3.52
CA PHE A 39 -3.07 5.08 3.87
C PHE A 39 -2.87 4.26 5.14
N TRP A 40 -3.80 4.36 6.08
CA TRP A 40 -3.84 3.53 7.26
C TRP A 40 -5.04 2.59 7.18
N ALA A 41 -4.85 1.31 7.47
CA ALA A 41 -5.93 0.34 7.62
C ALA A 41 -5.49 -0.81 8.52
N ASP A 42 -6.39 -1.28 9.39
CA ASP A 42 -6.20 -2.47 10.24
C ASP A 42 -4.87 -2.50 11.03
N GLY A 43 -4.41 -1.35 11.52
CA GLY A 43 -3.16 -1.22 12.28
C GLY A 43 -1.89 -1.24 11.43
N TYR A 44 -2.00 -0.94 10.14
CA TYR A 44 -0.88 -0.81 9.20
C TYR A 44 -0.92 0.53 8.47
N LEU A 45 0.27 1.06 8.22
CA LEU A 45 0.50 2.20 7.34
C LEU A 45 1.01 1.69 5.99
N MET A 46 0.46 2.21 4.90
CA MET A 46 0.79 1.85 3.52
C MET A 46 1.15 3.08 2.70
N CYS A 47 2.22 2.97 1.93
CA CYS A 47 2.51 3.83 0.79
C CYS A 47 2.19 3.02 -0.48
N VAL A 48 1.19 3.48 -1.24
CA VAL A 48 0.71 2.81 -2.45
C VAL A 48 1.10 3.67 -3.65
N GLU A 49 2.04 3.18 -4.45
CA GLU A 49 2.51 3.86 -5.64
C GLU A 49 1.75 3.35 -6.87
N VAL A 50 1.27 4.28 -7.69
CA VAL A 50 0.52 3.99 -8.90
C VAL A 50 1.28 4.59 -10.07
N TYR A 51 1.51 3.78 -11.10
CA TYR A 51 2.10 4.25 -12.34
C TYR A 51 1.03 4.91 -13.21
N GLU A 52 1.30 6.05 -13.86
CA GLU A 52 0.28 6.82 -14.59
C GLU A 52 -0.44 6.00 -15.69
N GLU A 53 0.27 5.10 -16.39
CA GLU A 53 -0.35 4.22 -17.40
C GLU A 53 -1.34 3.22 -16.81
N SER A 54 -1.32 3.01 -15.48
CA SER A 54 -2.26 2.13 -14.76
C SER A 54 -3.68 2.65 -14.87
N PHE A 55 -3.89 3.97 -14.90
CA PHE A 55 -5.22 4.56 -15.04
C PHE A 55 -5.84 4.23 -16.39
N LYS A 56 -5.06 4.26 -17.48
CA LYS A 56 -5.55 3.91 -18.80
C LYS A 56 -6.04 2.46 -18.85
N ARG A 57 -5.28 1.54 -18.28
CA ARG A 57 -5.66 0.12 -18.19
C ARG A 57 -6.85 -0.11 -17.27
N GLU A 58 -6.95 0.63 -16.17
CA GLU A 58 -8.13 0.54 -15.30
C GLU A 58 -9.40 0.99 -16.02
N MET A 59 -9.32 2.07 -16.81
CA MET A 59 -10.44 2.57 -17.61
C MET A 59 -10.88 1.58 -18.70
N ASP A 60 -9.92 0.96 -19.40
CA ASP A 60 -10.18 0.11 -20.55
C ASP A 60 -10.55 -1.34 -20.14
N GLU A 61 -9.87 -1.88 -19.12
CA GLU A 61 -9.90 -3.31 -18.77
C GLU A 61 -10.48 -3.58 -17.37
N GLY A 62 -10.64 -2.54 -16.53
CA GLY A 62 -11.01 -2.70 -15.12
C GLY A 62 -9.88 -3.27 -14.25
N VAL A 63 -8.63 -3.21 -14.71
CA VAL A 63 -7.44 -3.72 -14.02
C VAL A 63 -6.60 -2.55 -13.49
N PHE A 64 -6.53 -2.43 -12.17
CA PHE A 64 -5.76 -1.41 -11.48
C PHE A 64 -4.36 -1.92 -11.14
N TYR A 65 -3.34 -1.32 -11.75
CA TYR A 65 -1.94 -1.65 -11.48
C TYR A 65 -1.38 -0.76 -10.36
N VAL A 66 -0.73 -1.41 -9.40
CA VAL A 66 0.01 -0.76 -8.33
C VAL A 66 1.48 -1.11 -8.52
N SER A 67 2.32 -0.11 -8.74
CA SER A 67 3.74 -0.32 -9.02
C SER A 67 4.45 -0.90 -7.80
N HIS A 68 4.22 -0.30 -6.63
CA HIS A 68 4.82 -0.78 -5.39
C HIS A 68 3.96 -0.48 -4.17
N VAL A 69 3.95 -1.39 -3.20
CA VAL A 69 3.35 -1.18 -1.88
C VAL A 69 4.41 -1.34 -0.80
N CYS A 70 4.78 -0.23 -0.15
CA CYS A 70 5.50 -0.31 1.11
C CYS A 70 4.50 -0.32 2.25
N PHE A 71 4.63 -1.21 3.22
CA PHE A 71 3.75 -1.25 4.38
C PHE A 71 4.51 -1.46 5.69
N ALA A 72 3.96 -0.96 6.79
CA ALA A 72 4.56 -1.04 8.11
C ALA A 72 3.48 -1.22 9.19
N ARG A 73 3.81 -1.93 10.27
CA ARG A 73 2.94 -1.92 11.46
C ARG A 73 2.85 -0.51 12.02
N PHE A 74 1.62 -0.06 12.28
CA PHE A 74 1.32 1.26 12.82
C PHE A 74 0.01 1.15 13.63
N PRO A 75 0.07 0.75 14.91
CA PRO A 75 -1.10 0.28 15.65
C PRO A 75 -2.24 1.28 15.80
N GLU A 76 -1.91 2.57 15.87
CA GLU A 76 -2.86 3.65 16.10
C GLU A 76 -2.99 4.53 14.86
N TYR A 77 -4.22 4.78 14.43
CA TYR A 77 -4.48 5.77 13.39
C TYR A 77 -4.08 7.18 13.87
N ARG A 78 -3.41 7.93 12.99
CA ARG A 78 -3.11 9.35 13.20
C ARG A 78 -3.35 10.10 11.91
N LYS A 79 -4.24 11.09 11.91
CA LYS A 79 -4.61 11.87 10.72
C LYS A 79 -3.42 12.57 10.05
N VAL A 80 -2.45 12.97 10.85
CA VAL A 80 -1.20 13.59 10.40
C VAL A 80 -0.07 12.96 11.18
N VAL A 81 1.00 12.60 10.47
CA VAL A 81 2.25 12.13 11.07
C VAL A 81 3.34 13.16 10.81
N GLU A 82 3.92 13.66 11.89
CA GLU A 82 5.13 14.48 11.83
C GLU A 82 6.35 13.58 11.71
N ILE A 83 7.24 13.93 10.78
CA ILE A 83 8.42 13.13 10.44
C ILE A 83 9.68 13.82 10.96
N GLU A 84 9.90 15.07 10.56
CA GLU A 84 11.00 15.90 11.04
C GLU A 84 10.60 17.38 11.04
N ARG A 85 10.92 18.12 12.12
CA ARG A 85 10.89 19.60 12.22
C ARG A 85 9.83 20.29 11.33
N GLY A 86 8.56 19.98 11.54
CA GLY A 86 7.43 20.59 10.82
C GLY A 86 7.04 19.95 9.48
N ALA A 87 7.80 18.98 8.98
CA ALA A 87 7.40 18.14 7.85
C ALA A 87 6.33 17.14 8.30
N GLN A 88 5.15 17.25 7.67
CA GLN A 88 3.97 16.49 8.01
C GLN A 88 3.46 15.75 6.77
N LEU A 89 3.06 14.48 6.96
CA LEU A 89 2.33 13.72 5.95
C LEU A 89 0.89 13.46 6.42
N PRO A 90 -0.10 13.77 5.58
CA PRO A 90 -1.47 13.31 5.79
C PRO A 90 -1.54 11.78 5.74
N VAL A 91 -2.35 11.21 6.63
CA VAL A 91 -2.71 9.79 6.61
C VAL A 91 -4.22 9.67 6.52
N VAL A 92 -4.65 8.98 5.47
CA VAL A 92 -6.06 8.67 5.22
C VAL A 92 -6.38 7.35 5.90
N ASP A 93 -7.40 7.32 6.75
CA ASP A 93 -8.00 6.06 7.17
C ASP A 93 -8.73 5.46 5.96
N ALA A 94 -8.24 4.33 5.48
CA ALA A 94 -8.73 3.61 4.30
C ALA A 94 -9.38 2.28 4.69
N SER A 95 -9.74 2.12 5.96
CA SER A 95 -10.37 0.90 6.48
C SER A 95 -11.75 0.63 5.87
N ASP A 96 -12.40 1.64 5.31
CA ASP A 96 -13.67 1.53 4.57
C ASP A 96 -13.50 1.42 3.04
N MET A 97 -12.26 1.51 2.54
CA MET A 97 -11.97 1.41 1.11
C MET A 97 -11.66 -0.05 0.71
N ALA A 98 -12.60 -0.71 0.04
CA ALA A 98 -12.48 -2.12 -0.35
C ALA A 98 -11.18 -2.46 -1.10
N VAL A 99 -10.75 -1.60 -2.03
CA VAL A 99 -9.50 -1.77 -2.80
C VAL A 99 -8.27 -1.72 -1.88
N MET A 100 -8.22 -0.77 -0.93
CA MET A 100 -7.08 -0.64 -0.02
C MET A 100 -7.00 -1.78 0.98
N ARG A 101 -8.14 -2.23 1.50
CA ARG A 101 -8.22 -3.43 2.33
C ARG A 101 -7.74 -4.67 1.58
N ALA A 102 -8.20 -4.88 0.36
CA ALA A 102 -7.77 -6.02 -0.47
C ALA A 102 -6.26 -6.01 -0.74
N ILE A 103 -5.68 -4.83 -1.01
CA ILE A 103 -4.22 -4.67 -1.16
C ILE A 103 -3.50 -5.05 0.14
N LEU A 104 -3.94 -4.51 1.27
CA LEU A 104 -3.32 -4.78 2.58
C LEU A 104 -3.34 -6.27 2.93
N GLU A 105 -4.50 -6.92 2.77
CA GLU A 105 -4.68 -8.35 3.01
C GLU A 105 -3.70 -9.17 2.16
N ALA A 106 -3.62 -8.88 0.86
CA ALA A 106 -2.74 -9.58 -0.07
C ALA A 106 -1.25 -9.43 0.27
N VAL A 107 -0.77 -8.21 0.54
CA VAL A 107 0.66 -7.98 0.85
C VAL A 107 1.05 -8.56 2.21
N ARG A 108 0.15 -8.54 3.20
CA ARG A 108 0.39 -9.15 4.52
C ARG A 108 0.49 -10.67 4.43
N GLU A 109 -0.41 -11.31 3.68
CA GLU A 109 -0.37 -12.75 3.48
C GLU A 109 0.92 -13.18 2.77
N ALA A 110 1.29 -12.46 1.70
CA ALA A 110 2.50 -12.73 0.95
C ALA A 110 3.78 -12.58 1.80
N SER A 111 3.88 -11.56 2.65
CA SER A 111 5.03 -11.37 3.54
C SER A 111 5.15 -12.44 4.62
N ARG A 112 4.03 -12.97 5.15
CA ARG A 112 4.05 -14.11 6.09
C ARG A 112 4.68 -15.36 5.44
N HIS A 113 4.38 -15.60 4.17
CA HIS A 113 4.97 -16.71 3.42
C HIS A 113 6.46 -16.50 3.15
N ARG A 114 6.90 -15.26 2.88
CA ARG A 114 8.32 -14.92 2.67
C ARG A 114 9.17 -15.14 3.93
N VAL A 115 8.66 -14.77 5.11
CA VAL A 115 9.33 -15.00 6.41
C VAL A 115 9.52 -16.49 6.68
N ARG A 116 8.48 -17.30 6.40
CA ARG A 116 8.52 -18.76 6.58
C ARG A 116 9.58 -19.42 5.69
N TRP A 117 9.74 -18.96 4.44
CA TRP A 117 10.78 -19.44 3.54
C TRP A 117 12.19 -19.07 4.03
N ARG A 118 12.42 -17.82 4.44
CA ARG A 118 13.73 -17.38 4.97
C ARG A 118 14.17 -18.21 6.18
N GLN A 119 13.29 -18.37 7.18
CA GLN A 119 13.60 -19.16 8.39
C GLN A 119 13.92 -20.63 8.08
N ASN A 120 13.20 -21.24 7.12
CA ASN A 120 13.48 -22.62 6.70
C ASN A 120 14.80 -22.72 5.92
N SER A 121 15.13 -21.72 5.10
CA SER A 121 16.38 -21.71 4.34
C SER A 121 17.63 -21.48 5.20
N GLU A 122 17.51 -20.71 6.28
CA GLU A 122 18.59 -20.51 7.26
C GLU A 122 18.82 -21.78 8.10
N LYS A 123 17.74 -22.47 8.51
CA LYS A 123 17.84 -23.77 9.19
C LYS A 123 18.44 -24.86 8.29
N ALA A 124 18.14 -24.86 6.99
CA ALA A 124 18.69 -25.83 6.04
C ALA A 124 20.17 -25.60 5.69
N ARG A 125 20.71 -24.41 5.94
CA ARG A 125 22.14 -24.07 5.77
C ARG A 125 22.99 -24.30 7.02
N ALA A 126 22.35 -24.62 8.15
CA ALA A 126 22.99 -24.88 9.43
C ALA A 126 23.25 -26.38 9.70
N TYR A 127 23.03 -27.24 8.69
CA TYR A 127 23.30 -28.67 8.69
C TYR A 127 24.25 -29.04 7.56
#